data_AF-A0A974HKX8-F1
#
_entry.id   AF-A0A974HKX8-F1
#
_cell.length_a   1.000
_cell.length_b   1.000
_cell.length_c   1.000
_cell.angle_alpha   90.00
_cell.angle_beta   90.00
_cell.angle_gamma   90.00
#
_symmetry.space_group_name_H-M   'P 1'
#
loop_
_entity.id
_entity.type
_entity.pdbx_description
1 polymer ?
#
loop_
_entity_poly.entity_id
_entity_poly.type
_entity_poly.pdbx_seq_one_letter_code
_entity_poly.pdbx_strand_id
1 'polypeptide(L)'
;MKHYATRNTSSVVYLLKCPCGNIYIGQTSRCVKERIKEHKGNIRNFVPNKDTMVSRHFSENQQNVSQLRWLVVEVVKIQTRAGDKKKSLLQRERNWRATNWVE
;
A
#
# COMPACT_ATOMS: atom_id res chain seq x y z
N MET A 1 19.31 7.07 8.77
CA MET A 1 18.61 6.35 9.84
C MET A 1 17.58 5.42 9.20
N LYS A 2 17.84 4.11 9.15
CA LYS A 2 16.86 3.12 8.66
C LYS A 2 15.81 2.94 9.76
N HIS A 3 14.65 3.59 9.62
CA HIS A 3 13.55 3.36 10.56
C HIS A 3 13.04 1.94 10.35
N TYR A 4 13.21 1.07 11.35
CA TYR A 4 12.62 -0.27 11.34
C TYR A 4 11.09 -0.12 11.49
N ALA A 5 10.37 -0.31 10.40
CA ALA A 5 8.91 -0.35 10.43
C ALA A 5 8.47 -1.71 10.99
N THR A 6 7.51 -1.69 11.91
CA THR A 6 6.83 -2.88 12.39
C THR A 6 5.44 -2.98 11.76
N ARG A 7 4.74 -4.10 11.99
CA ARG A 7 3.33 -4.26 11.58
C ARG A 7 2.39 -3.19 12.16
N ASN A 8 2.78 -2.56 13.27
CA ASN A 8 1.99 -1.53 13.96
C ASN A 8 2.39 -0.10 13.57
N THR A 9 3.36 0.09 12.67
CA THR A 9 3.77 1.43 12.26
C THR A 9 2.67 2.10 11.43
N SER A 10 2.39 3.35 11.76
CA SER A 10 1.41 4.22 11.12
C SER A 10 2.09 5.30 10.28
N SER A 11 1.34 5.98 9.42
CA SER A 11 1.86 7.05 8.55
C SER A 11 2.98 6.56 7.65
N VAL A 12 2.67 5.56 6.83
CA VAL A 12 3.64 4.89 5.97
C VAL A 12 3.25 4.92 4.51
N VAL A 13 4.24 4.84 3.65
CA VAL A 13 4.11 4.38 2.26
C VAL A 13 4.50 2.90 2.23
N TYR A 14 3.68 2.09 1.58
CA TYR A 14 3.89 0.66 1.44
C TYR A 14 3.78 0.21 -0.01
N LEU A 15 4.38 -0.94 -0.28
CA LEU A 15 4.33 -1.66 -1.54
C LEU A 15 3.61 -2.98 -1.32
N LEU A 16 2.75 -3.33 -2.27
CA LEU A 16 2.19 -4.66 -2.48
C LEU A 16 2.82 -5.25 -3.73
N LYS A 17 3.25 -6.51 -3.69
CA LYS A 17 3.81 -7.23 -4.84
C LYS A 17 2.96 -8.43 -5.20
N CYS A 18 2.47 -8.44 -6.43
CA CYS A 18 1.83 -9.58 -7.09
C CYS A 18 2.86 -10.68 -7.38
N PRO A 19 2.48 -11.97 -7.37
CA PRO A 19 3.36 -13.04 -7.84
C PRO A 19 3.77 -12.88 -9.29
N CYS A 20 2.91 -12.27 -10.10
CA CYS A 20 3.15 -11.88 -11.49
C CYS A 20 4.21 -10.78 -11.69
N GLY A 21 4.79 -10.24 -10.62
CA GLY A 21 5.82 -9.21 -10.68
C GLY A 21 5.31 -7.79 -10.50
N ASN A 22 4.04 -7.52 -10.86
CA ASN A 22 3.45 -6.19 -10.73
C ASN A 22 3.42 -5.70 -9.28
N ILE A 23 3.64 -4.40 -9.12
CA ILE A 23 3.67 -3.75 -7.81
C ILE A 23 2.58 -2.68 -7.72
N TYR A 24 2.04 -2.51 -6.51
CA TYR A 24 1.15 -1.42 -6.18
C TYR A 24 1.73 -0.63 -5.01
N ILE A 25 1.85 0.69 -5.19
CA ILE A 25 2.29 1.63 -4.16
C ILE A 25 1.07 2.33 -3.58
N GLY A 26 0.94 2.32 -2.26
CA GLY A 26 -0.10 3.04 -1.54
C GLY A 26 0.41 3.64 -0.24
N GLN A 27 -0.41 4.48 0.39
CA GLN A 27 -0.13 5.07 1.70
C GLN A 27 -1.23 4.75 2.71
N THR A 28 -0.90 4.87 3.99
CA THR A 28 -1.90 4.88 5.07
C THR A 28 -1.43 5.75 6.24
N SER A 29 -2.35 6.54 6.79
CA SER A 29 -2.16 7.23 8.08
C SER A 29 -2.38 6.30 9.28
N ARG A 30 -3.14 5.21 9.10
CA ARG A 30 -3.39 4.16 10.11
C ARG A 30 -2.26 3.14 10.16
N CYS A 31 -2.35 2.19 11.08
CA CYS A 31 -1.41 1.08 11.17
C CYS A 31 -1.36 0.29 9.86
N VAL A 32 -0.16 -0.02 9.38
CA VAL A 32 0.02 -0.76 8.11
C VAL A 32 -0.69 -2.12 8.12
N LYS A 33 -0.67 -2.87 9.24
CA LYS A 33 -1.36 -4.17 9.34
C LYS A 33 -2.84 -4.11 9.01
N GLU A 34 -3.53 -3.04 9.39
CA GLU A 34 -4.97 -2.89 9.15
C GLU A 34 -5.21 -2.70 7.66
N ARG A 35 -4.42 -1.83 7.03
CA ARG A 35 -4.52 -1.58 5.60
C ARG A 35 -4.20 -2.83 4.78
N ILE A 36 -3.20 -3.62 5.18
CA ILE A 36 -2.88 -4.89 4.52
C ILE A 36 -4.02 -5.91 4.73
N LYS A 37 -4.64 -5.96 5.91
CA LYS A 37 -5.79 -6.85 6.17
C LYS A 37 -6.98 -6.50 5.28
N GLU A 38 -7.27 -5.21 5.09
CA GLU A 38 -8.31 -4.74 4.16
C GLU A 38 -8.03 -5.17 2.72
N HIS A 39 -6.83 -4.92 2.20
CA HIS A 39 -6.44 -5.36 0.85
C HIS A 39 -6.61 -6.86 0.68
N LYS A 40 -6.17 -7.66 1.66
CA LYS A 40 -6.37 -9.13 1.62
C LYS A 40 -7.85 -9.53 1.67
N GLY A 41 -8.68 -8.79 2.40
CA GLY A 41 -10.13 -8.99 2.44
C GLY A 41 -10.76 -8.73 1.07
N ASN A 42 -10.44 -7.58 0.46
CA ASN A 42 -10.93 -7.17 -0.85
C ASN A 42 -10.50 -8.14 -1.96
N ILE A 43 -9.28 -8.67 -1.92
CA ILE A 43 -8.83 -9.68 -2.87
C ILE A 43 -9.61 -10.99 -2.70
N ARG A 44 -9.82 -11.44 -1.46
CA ARG A 44 -10.52 -12.72 -1.19
C ARG A 44 -11.99 -12.66 -1.58
N ASN A 45 -12.64 -11.54 -1.33
CA ASN A 45 -14.08 -11.36 -1.47
C ASN A 45 -14.41 -10.41 -2.63
N PHE A 46 -13.65 -10.50 -3.73
CA PHE A 46 -13.75 -9.54 -4.83
C PHE A 46 -15.18 -9.44 -5.38
N VAL A 47 -15.69 -8.21 -5.47
CA VAL A 47 -16.97 -7.85 -6.07
C VAL A 47 -16.73 -6.91 -7.25
N PRO A 48 -17.08 -7.31 -8.48
CA PRO A 48 -16.95 -6.46 -9.67
C PRO A 48 -17.59 -5.07 -9.45
N ASN A 49 -16.92 -4.03 -9.96
CA ASN A 49 -17.34 -2.62 -9.90
C ASN A 49 -17.44 -1.96 -8.51
N LYS A 50 -17.21 -2.70 -7.41
CA LYS A 50 -17.17 -2.13 -6.05
C LYS A 50 -15.77 -2.10 -5.45
N ASP A 51 -14.88 -2.94 -5.99
CA ASP A 51 -13.60 -3.23 -5.40
C ASP A 51 -12.42 -2.44 -5.98
N THR A 52 -11.28 -2.58 -5.30
CA THR A 52 -10.03 -1.88 -5.66
C THR A 52 -9.36 -2.44 -6.93
N MET A 53 -8.53 -1.62 -7.58
CA MET A 53 -7.69 -2.07 -8.70
C MET A 53 -6.79 -3.27 -8.35
N VAL A 54 -6.33 -3.36 -7.10
CA VAL A 54 -5.51 -4.49 -6.62
C VAL A 54 -6.32 -5.78 -6.61
N SER A 55 -7.53 -5.76 -6.05
CA SER A 55 -8.39 -6.95 -6.01
C SER A 55 -8.90 -7.34 -7.39
N ARG A 56 -9.22 -6.36 -8.25
CA ARG A 56 -9.52 -6.61 -9.66
C ARG A 56 -8.36 -7.31 -10.38
N HIS A 57 -7.14 -6.76 -10.27
CA HIS A 57 -5.95 -7.34 -10.89
C HIS A 57 -5.71 -8.79 -10.44
N PHE A 58 -5.85 -9.08 -9.14
CA PHE A 58 -5.74 -10.45 -8.63
C PHE A 58 -6.81 -11.39 -9.19
N SER A 59 -8.06 -10.93 -9.30
CA SER A 59 -9.14 -11.71 -9.89
C SER A 59 -8.89 -12.01 -11.37
N GLU A 60 -8.51 -11.00 -12.16
CA GLU A 60 -8.27 -11.13 -13.60
C GLU A 60 -7.08 -12.04 -13.92
N ASN A 61 -6.04 -12.01 -13.07
CA ASN A 61 -4.85 -12.82 -13.23
C ASN A 61 -4.92 -14.16 -12.48
N GLN A 62 -6.08 -14.52 -11.91
CA GLN A 62 -6.30 -15.76 -11.14
C GLN A 62 -5.25 -15.97 -10.03
N GLN A 63 -4.82 -14.89 -9.38
CA GLN A 63 -3.78 -14.91 -8.36
C GLN A 63 -4.36 -15.15 -6.97
N ASN A 64 -3.64 -15.90 -6.13
CA ASN A 64 -4.08 -16.17 -4.77
C ASN A 64 -3.55 -15.12 -3.78
N VAL A 65 -4.43 -14.62 -2.90
CA VAL A 65 -4.08 -13.66 -1.83
C VAL A 65 -2.97 -14.14 -0.89
N SER A 66 -2.79 -15.46 -0.74
CA SER A 66 -1.71 -16.05 0.07
C SER A 66 -0.31 -15.73 -0.48
N GLN A 67 -0.21 -15.49 -1.79
CA GLN A 67 1.05 -15.19 -2.46
C GLN A 67 1.36 -13.68 -2.48
N LEU A 68 0.42 -12.83 -2.05
CA LEU A 68 0.63 -11.38 -1.92
C LEU A 68 1.76 -11.10 -0.93
N ARG A 69 2.81 -10.43 -1.40
CA ARG A 69 3.89 -9.89 -0.56
C ARG A 69 3.70 -8.40 -0.34
N TRP A 70 4.22 -7.88 0.76
CA TRP A 70 4.14 -6.46 1.07
C TRP A 70 5.35 -5.99 1.88
N LEU A 71 5.65 -4.70 1.78
CA LEU A 71 6.77 -4.05 2.48
C LEU A 71 6.41 -2.60 2.80
N VAL A 72 6.86 -2.09 3.95
CA VAL A 72 6.89 -0.64 4.20
C VAL A 72 8.15 -0.06 3.54
N VAL A 73 7.96 0.85 2.59
CA VAL A 73 9.07 1.49 1.87
C VAL A 73 9.49 2.81 2.52
N GLU A 74 8.58 3.47 3.24
CA GLU A 74 8.89 4.70 3.95
C GLU A 74 7.96 4.90 5.16
N VAL A 75 8.53 5.33 6.28
CA VAL A 75 7.77 5.88 7.42
C VAL A 75 7.83 7.40 7.32
N VAL A 76 6.68 8.03 7.06
CA VAL A 76 6.59 9.47 6.83
C VAL A 76 6.57 10.19 8.18
N LYS A 77 7.58 11.03 8.43
CA LYS A 77 7.62 11.89 9.62
C LYS A 77 6.62 13.02 9.45
N ILE A 78 5.51 12.93 10.18
CA ILE A 78 4.50 13.98 10.20
C ILE A 78 4.90 15.01 11.25
N GLN A 79 5.27 16.20 10.80
CA GLN A 79 5.55 17.31 11.72
C GLN A 79 4.25 17.76 12.40
N THR A 80 4.29 17.93 13.71
CA THR A 80 3.13 18.25 14.57
C THR A 80 2.65 19.70 14.42
N ARG A 81 3.44 20.58 13.80
CA ARG A 81 3.13 22.00 13.61
C ARG A 81 2.62 22.25 12.18
N ALA A 82 1.30 22.30 12.03
CA ALA A 82 0.56 22.90 10.90
C ALA A 82 0.60 22.23 9.50
N GLY A 83 1.31 21.12 9.28
CA GLY A 83 1.26 20.41 8.00
C GLY A 83 0.07 19.45 7.90
N ASP A 84 -0.69 19.48 6.79
CA ASP A 84 -1.70 18.46 6.51
C ASP A 84 -1.02 17.08 6.36
N LYS A 85 -1.26 16.21 7.35
CA LYS A 85 -0.78 14.83 7.44
C LYS A 85 -1.03 14.06 6.14
N LYS A 86 -2.22 14.26 5.57
CA LYS A 86 -2.67 13.60 4.34
C LYS A 86 -1.90 14.13 3.15
N LYS A 87 -1.67 15.44 3.07
CA LYS A 87 -0.86 16.07 2.00
C LYS A 87 0.56 15.52 1.99
N SER A 88 1.18 15.35 3.16
CA SER A 88 2.52 14.77 3.26
C SER A 88 2.56 13.32 2.74
N LEU A 89 1.62 12.48 3.18
CA LEU A 89 1.52 11.09 2.72
C LEU A 89 1.26 10.99 1.21
N LEU A 90 0.34 11.80 0.68
CA LEU A 90 0.04 11.85 -0.75
C LEU A 90 1.25 12.29 -1.57
N GLN A 91 2.00 13.29 -1.11
CA GLN A 91 3.21 13.73 -1.81
C GLN A 91 4.26 12.61 -1.84
N ARG A 92 4.48 11.91 -0.72
CA ARG A 92 5.45 10.81 -0.67
C ARG A 92 5.00 9.63 -1.53
N GLU A 93 3.73 9.25 -1.51
CA GLU A 93 3.16 8.22 -2.39
C GLU A 93 3.39 8.54 -3.87
N ARG A 94 3.12 9.79 -4.29
CA ARG A 94 3.36 10.25 -5.67
C ARG A 94 4.84 10.13 -6.05
N ASN A 95 5.74 10.54 -5.17
CA ASN A 95 7.18 10.44 -5.42
C ASN A 95 7.62 8.98 -5.61
N TRP A 96 7.11 8.07 -4.77
CA TRP A 96 7.40 6.64 -4.91
C TRP A 96 6.84 6.06 -6.22
N ARG A 97 5.61 6.43 -6.62
CA ARG A 97 5.05 6.01 -7.92
C ARG A 97 5.86 6.55 -9.10
N ALA A 98 6.28 7.81 -9.05
CA ALA A 98 7.07 8.44 -10.11
C ALA A 98 8.52 7.93 -10.20
N THR A 99 9.05 7.31 -9.15
CA THR A 99 10.41 6.74 -9.17
C THR A 99 10.42 5.27 -9.56
N ASN A 100 9.30 4.57 -9.37
CA ASN A 100 9.18 3.13 -9.62
C ASN A 100 8.19 2.88 -10.76
N TRP A 101 8.38 3.58 -11.89
CA TRP A 101 7.57 3.42 -13.10
C TRP A 101 7.32 1.93 -13.35
N VAL A 102 6.04 1.54 -13.30
CA VAL A 102 5.54 0.23 -13.73
C VAL A 102 4.73 0.54 -14.98
N GLU A 103 5.17 0.00 -16.11
CA GLU A 103 4.48 0.09 -17.40
C GLU A 103 3.04 -0.45 -17.33
#